data_AF-A0A6I9WY13-F1
#
_entry.id   AF-A0A6I9WY13-F1
#
_cell.length_a   1.000
_cell.length_b   1.000
_cell.length_c   1.000
_cell.angle_alpha   90.00
_cell.angle_beta   90.00
_cell.angle_gamma   90.00
#
_symmetry.space_group_name_H-M   'P 1'
#
loop_
_entity.id
_entity.type
_entity.pdbx_description
1 polymer ?
#
loop_
_entity_poly.entity_id
_entity_poly.type
_entity_poly.pdbx_seq_one_letter_code
_entity_poly.pdbx_strand_id
1 'polypeptide(L)'
;MESRDEAGCPEIGDKAAPVAAFGKPTEGVTEEGARLRFNEDRMPDLLKLYRFKEQISQHLMEYKTIINSAAAEKIPDQDRNEKILEGSIEELERDLEEIRLSYQNKALALQRIQITDALRTKLKNEDDDSKFIWDTIKHIMMLSTAILKSKQQSRELEEKLNEVKKSRLELKRAGECKLAQIHDMKRKQKKDLENMEVGEMLKKVRKNVQKEIQMTTLIQNIFQNLITGSGVNWAKDPALKRIVLQLENNVTDI
;
A
#
# COMPACT_ATOMS: atom_id res chain seq x y z
N MET A 1 86.43 31.35 -20.69
CA MET A 1 86.22 31.65 -19.26
C MET A 1 85.03 30.79 -18.84
N GLU A 2 85.17 29.48 -18.58
CA GLU A 2 86.04 28.82 -17.56
C GLU A 2 85.63 29.34 -16.16
N SER A 3 85.06 28.56 -15.22
CA SER A 3 85.33 27.19 -14.72
C SER A 3 84.00 26.60 -14.13
N ARG A 4 83.65 25.31 -14.13
CA ARG A 4 84.16 24.05 -13.51
C ARG A 4 84.08 23.94 -11.97
N ASP A 5 83.74 22.70 -11.56
CA ASP A 5 83.77 22.04 -10.23
C ASP A 5 82.45 21.97 -9.44
N GLU A 6 82.16 20.95 -8.63
CA GLU A 6 82.19 19.47 -8.71
C GLU A 6 81.54 18.97 -7.39
N ALA A 7 80.87 17.82 -7.46
CA ALA A 7 80.66 16.78 -6.41
C ALA A 7 80.04 17.07 -5.01
N GLY A 8 79.17 16.14 -4.57
CA GLY A 8 78.91 15.89 -3.15
C GLY A 8 77.60 15.18 -2.80
N CYS A 9 77.58 13.85 -2.82
CA CYS A 9 76.52 13.01 -2.20
C CYS A 9 76.64 13.00 -0.65
N PRO A 10 75.62 12.50 0.07
CA PRO A 10 75.93 11.61 1.18
C PRO A 10 75.09 10.33 1.25
N GLU A 11 75.77 9.28 1.71
CA GLU A 11 75.37 7.91 2.00
C GLU A 11 74.44 7.78 3.24
N ILE A 12 73.45 6.88 3.19
CA ILE A 12 73.33 5.56 3.86
C ILE A 12 73.43 5.59 5.40
N GLY A 13 72.35 5.12 6.02
CA GLY A 13 72.30 4.75 7.45
C GLY A 13 71.22 3.67 7.68
N ASP A 14 71.56 2.43 7.35
CA ASP A 14 70.86 1.20 7.72
C ASP A 14 70.88 0.97 9.24
N LYS A 15 69.77 0.52 9.83
CA LYS A 15 69.79 -0.43 10.96
C LYS A 15 68.58 -1.36 10.94
N ALA A 16 68.84 -2.57 10.45
CA ALA A 16 68.02 -3.75 10.59
C ALA A 16 68.06 -4.31 12.02
N ALA A 17 66.93 -4.87 12.45
CA ALA A 17 66.84 -5.81 13.56
C ALA A 17 67.15 -7.24 13.08
N PRO A 18 67.71 -8.11 13.94
CA PRO A 18 67.53 -9.54 13.74
C PRO A 18 67.07 -10.30 14.99
N VAL A 19 66.69 -11.54 14.67
CA VAL A 19 65.87 -12.53 15.36
C VAL A 19 66.71 -13.49 16.22
N ALA A 20 66.04 -14.01 17.27
CA ALA A 20 66.23 -15.22 18.08
C ALA A 20 67.47 -16.13 17.92
N ALA A 21 67.99 -16.62 19.06
CA ALA A 21 68.42 -18.02 19.23
C ALA A 21 68.55 -18.45 20.72
N PHE A 22 68.32 -19.73 20.91
CA PHE A 22 68.32 -20.58 22.12
C PHE A 22 69.57 -20.54 23.03
N GLY A 23 69.35 -20.83 24.32
CA GLY A 23 70.38 -21.33 25.25
C GLY A 23 69.94 -21.35 26.74
N LYS A 24 69.59 -22.53 27.27
CA LYS A 24 69.66 -22.92 28.71
C LYS A 24 71.02 -23.64 28.94
N PRO A 25 71.47 -24.03 30.17
CA PRO A 25 70.84 -24.04 31.51
C PRO A 25 71.75 -23.56 32.69
N THR A 26 71.21 -23.43 33.92
CA THR A 26 71.84 -23.90 35.19
C THR A 26 70.84 -23.84 36.38
N GLU A 27 71.12 -24.66 37.40
CA GLU A 27 70.25 -25.36 38.35
C GLU A 27 69.94 -24.64 39.70
N GLY A 28 69.00 -25.24 40.47
CA GLY A 28 68.78 -25.03 41.93
C GLY A 28 67.27 -25.00 42.31
N VAL A 29 66.59 -26.14 42.58
CA VAL A 29 66.26 -26.76 43.91
C VAL A 29 65.39 -25.82 44.80
N THR A 30 64.17 -26.12 45.28
CA THR A 30 63.70 -27.26 46.14
C THR A 30 62.14 -27.43 46.16
N GLU A 31 61.70 -28.60 46.64
CA GLU A 31 60.35 -29.19 46.93
C GLU A 31 59.45 -28.34 47.90
N GLU A 32 58.17 -28.57 48.25
CA GLU A 32 57.29 -29.74 48.47
C GLU A 32 55.85 -29.15 48.79
N GLY A 33 54.68 -29.71 48.44
CA GLY A 33 53.99 -30.77 49.21
C GLY A 33 52.66 -30.35 49.90
N ALA A 34 51.53 -30.51 49.19
CA ALA A 34 50.14 -30.88 49.59
C ALA A 34 49.51 -30.64 51.00
N ARG A 35 48.23 -30.21 51.04
CA ARG A 35 47.03 -31.06 51.43
C ARG A 35 45.71 -30.28 51.61
N LEU A 36 44.65 -30.79 50.97
CA LEU A 36 43.22 -30.52 51.23
C LEU A 36 42.70 -31.44 52.35
N ARG A 37 41.78 -30.95 53.19
CA ARG A 37 40.80 -31.80 53.91
C ARG A 37 39.45 -31.09 53.99
N PHE A 38 38.43 -31.74 53.43
CA PHE A 38 37.02 -31.49 53.72
C PHE A 38 36.63 -32.37 54.93
N ASN A 39 35.91 -31.79 55.90
CA ASN A 39 35.12 -32.53 56.88
C ASN A 39 33.70 -31.97 56.83
N GLU A 40 32.76 -32.87 56.58
CA GLU A 40 31.32 -32.67 56.48
C GLU A 40 30.73 -33.03 57.84
N ASP A 41 30.31 -32.04 58.62
CA ASP A 41 29.42 -32.26 59.78
C ASP A 41 28.84 -30.94 60.28
N ARG A 42 27.64 -30.64 59.79
CA ARG A 42 26.63 -29.75 60.38
C ARG A 42 25.46 -29.72 59.41
N MET A 43 24.43 -30.54 59.60
CA MET A 43 23.13 -30.27 58.99
C MET A 43 22.69 -28.88 59.48
N PRO A 44 22.73 -27.81 58.66
CA PRO A 44 22.39 -26.48 59.11
C PRO A 44 20.87 -26.42 59.22
N ASP A 45 20.38 -26.40 60.46
CA ASP A 45 19.05 -25.96 60.90
C ASP A 45 18.04 -25.78 59.74
N LEU A 46 17.37 -26.89 59.38
CA LEU A 46 16.49 -27.03 58.21
C LEU A 46 15.50 -25.87 58.07
N LEU A 47 15.09 -25.29 59.20
CA LEU A 47 14.18 -24.15 59.29
C LEU A 47 14.77 -22.87 58.68
N LYS A 48 16.07 -22.61 58.88
CA LYS A 48 16.76 -21.47 58.26
C LYS A 48 16.88 -21.66 56.76
N LEU A 49 17.17 -22.88 56.31
CA LEU A 49 17.23 -23.20 54.89
C LEU A 49 15.87 -23.00 54.22
N TYR A 50 14.78 -23.42 54.88
CA TYR A 50 13.43 -23.20 54.39
C TYR A 50 13.09 -21.70 54.29
N ARG A 51 13.45 -20.90 55.31
CA ARG A 51 13.27 -19.44 55.25
C ARG A 51 14.07 -18.78 54.13
N PHE A 52 15.32 -19.19 53.92
CA PHE A 52 16.12 -18.69 52.80
C PHE A 52 15.53 -19.09 51.45
N LYS A 53 15.02 -20.31 51.31
CA LYS A 53 14.30 -20.74 50.10
C LYS A 53 13.08 -19.88 49.83
N GLU A 54 12.29 -19.58 50.86
CA GLU A 54 11.10 -18.73 50.76
C GLU A 54 11.51 -17.30 50.33
N GLN A 55 12.55 -16.74 50.95
CA GLN A 55 13.09 -15.42 50.59
C GLN A 55 13.61 -15.36 49.15
N ILE A 56 14.40 -16.36 48.72
CA ILE A 56 14.92 -16.43 47.35
C ILE A 56 13.77 -16.60 46.36
N SER A 57 12.76 -17.41 46.68
CA SER A 57 11.59 -17.60 45.83
C SER A 57 10.76 -16.32 45.71
N GLN A 58 10.62 -15.58 46.81
CA GLN A 58 9.93 -14.30 46.83
C GLN A 58 10.68 -13.25 46.02
N HIS A 59 12.00 -13.13 46.20
CA HIS A 59 12.81 -12.23 45.37
C HIS A 59 12.78 -12.62 43.89
N LEU A 60 12.80 -13.92 43.56
CA LEU A 60 12.64 -14.38 42.18
C LEU A 60 11.27 -14.01 41.61
N MET A 61 10.21 -14.11 42.40
CA MET A 61 8.87 -13.65 42.01
C MET A 61 8.84 -12.14 41.80
N GLU A 62 9.43 -11.35 42.70
CA GLU A 62 9.53 -9.88 42.60
C GLU A 62 10.33 -9.45 41.36
N TYR A 63 11.49 -10.05 41.10
CA TYR A 63 12.25 -9.78 39.89
C TYR A 63 11.49 -10.21 38.64
N LYS A 64 10.82 -11.36 38.67
CA LYS A 64 10.02 -11.84 37.54
C LYS A 64 8.82 -10.95 37.28
N THR A 65 8.15 -10.42 38.30
CA THR A 65 7.06 -9.45 38.12
C THR A 65 7.57 -8.11 37.62
N ILE A 66 8.71 -7.61 38.12
CA ILE A 66 9.33 -6.36 37.60
C ILE A 66 9.72 -6.50 36.13
N ILE A 67 10.34 -7.62 35.74
CA ILE A 67 10.72 -7.88 34.35
C ILE A 67 9.47 -8.04 33.48
N ASN A 68 8.47 -8.79 33.95
CA ASN A 68 7.24 -8.99 33.18
C ASN A 68 6.38 -7.72 33.10
N SER A 69 6.38 -6.86 34.13
CA SER A 69 5.68 -5.57 34.09
C SER A 69 6.42 -4.58 33.18
N ALA A 70 7.75 -4.56 33.20
CA ALA A 70 8.55 -3.77 32.26
C ALA A 70 8.45 -4.28 30.81
N ALA A 71 8.20 -5.58 30.60
CA ALA A 71 7.96 -6.14 29.28
C ALA A 71 6.51 -5.91 28.78
N ALA A 72 5.53 -5.89 29.69
CA ALA A 72 4.12 -5.61 29.39
C ALA A 72 3.86 -4.11 29.18
N GLU A 73 4.52 -3.25 29.96
CA GLU A 73 4.63 -1.81 29.72
C GLU A 73 5.89 -1.54 28.89
N LYS A 74 5.83 -1.82 27.58
CA LYS A 74 6.76 -1.16 26.64
C LYS A 74 6.61 0.35 26.85
N ILE A 75 7.59 0.96 27.52
CA ILE A 75 7.59 2.39 27.85
C ILE A 75 7.42 3.16 26.53
N PRO A 76 6.38 3.99 26.37
CA PRO A 76 6.13 4.73 25.12
C PRO A 76 7.33 5.59 24.69
N ASP A 77 8.11 6.07 25.65
CA ASP A 77 9.32 6.84 25.38
C ASP A 77 10.46 5.99 24.79
N GLN A 78 10.54 4.70 25.09
CA GLN A 78 11.54 3.81 24.49
C GLN A 78 11.20 3.50 23.02
N ASP A 79 9.92 3.19 22.70
CA ASP A 79 9.44 3.00 21.32
C ASP A 79 9.52 4.30 20.50
N ARG A 80 9.26 5.45 21.13
CA ARG A 80 9.40 6.77 20.50
C ARG A 80 10.85 7.12 20.22
N ASN A 81 11.76 6.85 21.15
CA ASN A 81 13.19 7.06 20.96
C ASN A 81 13.77 6.11 19.92
N GLU A 82 13.30 4.86 19.87
CA GLU A 82 13.67 3.88 18.84
C GLU A 82 13.21 4.35 17.46
N LYS A 83 11.99 4.87 17.32
CA LYS A 83 11.52 5.48 16.04
C LYS A 83 12.30 6.73 15.63
N ILE A 84 12.71 7.57 16.59
CA ILE A 84 13.55 8.74 16.31
C ILE A 84 14.95 8.30 15.87
N LEU A 85 15.50 7.26 16.52
CA LEU A 85 16.78 6.68 16.16
C LEU A 85 16.73 6.03 14.78
N GLU A 86 15.69 5.26 14.49
CA GLU A 86 15.47 4.64 13.18
C GLU A 86 15.36 5.70 12.08
N GLY A 87 14.57 6.75 12.30
CA GLY A 87 14.47 7.87 11.36
C GLY A 87 15.81 8.60 11.15
N SER A 88 16.64 8.70 12.20
CA SER A 88 17.99 9.29 12.11
C SER A 88 18.95 8.38 11.35
N ILE A 89 18.82 7.06 11.49
CA ILE A 89 19.60 6.07 10.73
C ILE A 89 19.21 6.14 9.25
N GLU A 90 17.92 6.14 8.93
CA GLU A 90 17.44 6.26 7.55
C GLU A 90 17.90 7.58 6.91
N GLU A 91 17.95 8.68 7.67
CA GLU A 91 18.49 9.96 7.19
C GLU A 91 19.98 9.89 6.92
N LEU A 92 20.77 9.35 7.84
CA LEU A 92 22.21 9.14 7.67
C LEU A 92 22.51 8.20 6.49
N GLU A 93 21.70 7.17 6.25
CA GLU A 93 21.85 6.28 5.10
C GLU A 93 21.58 7.00 3.78
N ARG A 94 20.53 7.84 3.72
CA ARG A 94 20.26 8.69 2.55
C ARG A 94 21.41 9.67 2.30
N ASP A 95 21.89 10.34 3.34
CA ASP A 95 23.00 11.29 3.24
C ASP A 95 24.28 10.60 2.79
N LEU A 96 24.57 9.40 3.30
CA LEU A 96 25.72 8.61 2.90
C LEU A 96 25.62 8.23 1.43
N GLU A 97 24.46 7.76 0.96
CA GLU A 97 24.27 7.42 -0.45
C GLU A 97 24.36 8.65 -1.35
N GLU A 98 23.82 9.81 -0.92
CA GLU A 98 23.97 11.07 -1.65
C GLU A 98 25.44 11.49 -1.75
N ILE A 99 26.18 11.47 -0.65
CA ILE A 99 27.62 11.81 -0.62
C ILE A 99 28.41 10.83 -1.49
N ARG A 100 28.08 9.54 -1.44
CA ARG A 100 28.71 8.49 -2.26
C ARG A 100 28.49 8.75 -3.74
N LEU A 101 27.25 9.01 -4.16
CA LEU A 101 26.91 9.33 -5.54
C LEU A 101 27.60 10.63 -5.99
N SER A 102 27.63 11.64 -5.12
CA SER A 102 28.33 12.91 -5.35
C SER A 102 29.83 12.70 -5.56
N TYR A 103 30.47 11.90 -4.72
CA TYR A 103 31.88 11.55 -4.84
C TYR A 103 32.17 10.79 -6.14
N GLN A 104 31.38 9.76 -6.46
CA GLN A 104 31.54 8.99 -7.70
C GLN A 104 31.39 9.88 -8.95
N ASN A 105 30.39 10.78 -8.96
CA ASN A 105 30.19 11.72 -10.06
C ASN A 105 31.36 12.69 -10.20
N LYS A 106 31.87 13.24 -9.09
CA LYS A 106 33.04 14.14 -9.09
C LYS A 106 34.30 13.40 -9.56
N ALA A 107 34.52 12.19 -9.09
CA ALA A 107 35.66 11.35 -9.51
C ALA A 107 35.59 11.04 -11.01
N LEU A 108 34.42 10.66 -11.52
CA LEU A 108 34.21 10.42 -12.95
C LEU A 108 34.42 11.68 -13.79
N ALA A 109 33.93 12.84 -13.33
CA ALA A 109 34.15 14.11 -14.00
C ALA A 109 35.64 14.47 -14.07
N LEU A 110 36.38 14.29 -12.96
CA LEU A 110 37.82 14.51 -12.92
C LEU A 110 38.57 13.57 -13.88
N GLN A 111 38.25 12.27 -13.86
CA GLN A 111 38.85 11.29 -14.79
C GLN A 111 38.59 11.67 -16.25
N ARG A 112 37.37 12.08 -16.60
CA ARG A 112 37.05 12.55 -17.96
C ARG A 112 37.86 13.77 -18.37
N ILE A 113 38.05 14.74 -17.46
CA ILE A 113 38.87 15.93 -17.72
C ILE A 113 40.33 15.53 -17.95
N GLN A 114 40.89 14.68 -17.08
CA GLN A 114 42.27 14.20 -17.19
C GLN A 114 42.51 13.44 -18.49
N ILE A 115 41.62 12.50 -18.85
CA ILE A 115 41.70 11.77 -20.11
C ILE A 115 41.58 12.72 -21.30
N THR A 116 40.66 13.68 -21.26
CA THR A 116 40.49 14.67 -22.35
C THR A 116 41.75 15.53 -22.52
N ASP A 117 42.39 15.92 -21.43
CA ASP A 117 43.63 16.70 -21.47
C ASP A 117 44.81 15.87 -22.01
N ALA A 118 44.95 14.62 -21.56
CA ALA A 118 45.92 13.67 -22.09
C ALA A 118 45.70 13.37 -23.59
N LEU A 119 44.44 13.21 -24.03
CA LEU A 119 44.10 13.04 -25.44
C LEU A 119 44.44 14.30 -26.24
N ARG A 120 44.11 15.49 -25.73
CA ARG A 120 44.43 16.76 -26.40
C ARG A 120 45.92 16.97 -26.57
N THR A 121 46.73 16.61 -25.57
CA THR A 121 48.20 16.70 -25.67
C THR A 121 48.76 15.71 -26.70
N LYS A 122 48.22 14.48 -26.77
CA LYS A 122 48.61 13.51 -27.80
C LYS A 122 48.24 13.95 -29.21
N LEU A 123 47.05 14.50 -29.41
CA LEU A 123 46.58 14.94 -30.73
C LEU A 123 47.38 16.13 -31.31
N LYS A 124 48.18 16.83 -30.50
CA LYS A 124 49.03 17.94 -30.99
C LYS A 124 50.25 17.47 -31.77
N ASN A 125 50.65 16.20 -31.64
CA ASN A 125 51.92 15.72 -32.20
C ASN A 125 51.83 15.34 -33.70
N GLU A 126 50.65 15.44 -34.33
CA GLU A 126 50.37 15.12 -35.75
C GLU A 126 50.85 13.74 -36.27
N ASP A 127 51.15 12.82 -35.34
CA ASP A 127 51.51 11.43 -35.64
C ASP A 127 50.37 10.66 -36.34
N ASP A 128 50.69 9.55 -37.02
CA ASP A 128 49.67 8.69 -37.64
C ASP A 128 48.67 8.12 -36.61
N ASP A 129 49.13 7.86 -35.37
CA ASP A 129 48.25 7.52 -34.24
C ASP A 129 47.25 8.64 -33.93
N SER A 130 47.66 9.90 -34.04
CA SER A 130 46.79 11.05 -33.81
C SER A 130 45.69 11.14 -34.87
N LYS A 131 46.01 10.83 -36.13
CA LYS A 131 45.02 10.77 -37.22
C LYS A 131 44.02 9.63 -37.00
N PHE A 132 44.49 8.44 -36.61
CA PHE A 132 43.63 7.31 -36.29
C PHE A 132 42.67 7.61 -35.12
N ILE A 133 43.18 8.25 -34.06
CA ILE A 133 42.34 8.68 -32.93
C ILE A 133 41.30 9.70 -33.40
N TRP A 134 41.67 10.65 -34.26
CA TRP A 134 40.74 11.65 -34.79
C TRP A 134 39.61 11.01 -35.62
N ASP A 135 39.94 10.11 -36.54
CA ASP A 135 38.94 9.38 -37.33
C ASP A 135 38.01 8.55 -36.46
N THR A 136 38.56 7.94 -35.40
CA THR A 136 37.78 7.20 -34.40
C THR A 136 36.82 8.12 -33.64
N ILE A 137 37.29 9.27 -33.15
CA ILE A 137 36.45 10.27 -32.47
C ILE A 137 35.34 10.77 -33.40
N LYS A 138 35.68 11.05 -34.67
CA LYS A 138 34.70 11.47 -35.68
C LYS A 138 33.62 10.40 -35.87
N HIS A 139 34.01 9.13 -36.01
CA HIS A 139 33.07 8.03 -36.15
C HIS A 139 32.18 7.86 -34.91
N ILE A 140 32.77 7.91 -33.70
CA ILE A 140 32.03 7.89 -32.42
C ILE A 140 31.02 9.04 -32.35
N MET A 141 31.41 10.24 -32.79
CA MET A 141 30.53 11.41 -32.78
C MET A 141 29.35 11.21 -33.74
N MET A 142 29.59 10.74 -34.97
CA MET A 142 28.51 10.43 -35.91
C MET A 142 27.52 9.40 -35.35
N LEU A 143 28.04 8.31 -34.77
CA LEU A 143 27.21 7.27 -34.14
C LEU A 143 26.42 7.82 -32.96
N SER A 144 27.05 8.63 -32.10
CA SER A 144 26.39 9.25 -30.94
C SER A 144 25.26 10.18 -31.38
N THR A 145 25.46 10.98 -32.43
CA THR A 145 24.41 11.83 -33.01
C THR A 145 23.26 10.99 -33.59
N ALA A 146 23.57 9.88 -34.28
CA ALA A 146 22.56 8.97 -34.81
C ALA A 146 21.75 8.31 -33.68
N ILE A 147 22.41 7.87 -32.60
CA ILE A 147 21.77 7.31 -31.40
C ILE A 147 20.87 8.36 -30.75
N LEU A 148 21.34 9.60 -30.58
CA LEU A 148 20.55 10.67 -29.99
C LEU A 148 19.30 10.97 -30.81
N LYS A 149 19.43 11.02 -32.14
CA LYS A 149 18.29 11.19 -33.05
C LYS A 149 17.29 10.04 -32.93
N SER A 150 17.75 8.79 -32.88
CA SER A 150 16.89 7.62 -32.69
C SER A 150 16.15 7.64 -31.35
N LYS A 151 16.84 8.02 -30.27
CA LYS A 151 16.24 8.19 -28.94
C LYS A 151 15.19 9.29 -28.93
N GLN A 152 15.46 10.41 -29.59
CA GLN A 152 14.50 11.50 -29.73
C GLN A 152 13.24 11.03 -30.49
N GLN A 153 13.41 10.34 -31.62
CA GLN A 153 12.29 9.78 -32.38
C GLN A 153 11.47 8.76 -31.57
N SER A 154 12.13 7.96 -30.72
CA SER A 154 11.44 7.03 -29.83
C SER A 154 10.58 7.75 -28.79
N ARG A 155 11.09 8.84 -28.19
CA ARG A 155 10.32 9.67 -27.24
C ARG A 155 9.10 10.31 -27.89
N GLU A 156 9.27 10.87 -29.09
CA GLU A 156 8.16 11.46 -29.84
C GLU A 156 7.08 10.42 -30.21
N LEU A 157 7.50 9.20 -30.57
CA LEU A 157 6.57 8.11 -30.85
C LEU A 157 5.84 7.64 -29.59
N GLU A 158 6.54 7.56 -28.47
CA GLU A 158 5.97 7.20 -27.17
C GLU A 158 4.95 8.25 -26.71
N GLU A 159 5.23 9.53 -26.90
CA GLU A 159 4.28 10.62 -26.63
C GLU A 159 3.02 10.49 -27.48
N LYS A 160 3.16 10.30 -28.80
CA LYS A 160 2.02 10.06 -29.71
C LYS A 160 1.22 8.81 -29.29
N LEU A 161 1.90 7.75 -28.87
CA LEU A 161 1.24 6.53 -28.38
C LEU A 161 0.44 6.81 -27.10
N ASN A 162 0.99 7.62 -26.19
CA ASN A 162 0.31 8.01 -24.96
C ASN A 162 -0.93 8.87 -25.22
N GLU A 163 -0.87 9.80 -26.17
CA GLU A 163 -2.04 10.56 -26.62
C GLU A 163 -3.13 9.64 -27.20
N VAL A 164 -2.76 8.69 -28.08
CA VAL A 164 -3.72 7.71 -28.60
C VAL A 164 -4.33 6.86 -27.49
N LYS A 165 -3.54 6.41 -26.51
CA LYS A 165 -4.05 5.66 -25.35
C LYS A 165 -5.04 6.48 -24.54
N LYS A 166 -4.77 7.79 -24.35
CA LYS A 166 -5.65 8.72 -23.65
C LYS A 166 -6.97 8.92 -24.41
N SER A 167 -6.92 9.25 -25.70
CA SER A 167 -8.12 9.39 -26.53
C SER A 167 -8.96 8.11 -26.58
N ARG A 168 -8.31 6.93 -26.65
CA ARG A 168 -9.01 5.63 -26.60
C ARG A 168 -9.72 5.43 -25.27
N LEU A 169 -9.11 5.83 -24.15
CA LEU A 169 -9.71 5.72 -22.83
C LEU A 169 -10.92 6.65 -22.68
N GLU A 170 -10.80 7.89 -23.16
CA GLU A 170 -11.90 8.85 -23.18
C GLU A 170 -13.07 8.34 -24.03
N LEU A 171 -12.78 7.80 -25.22
CA LEU A 171 -13.80 7.18 -26.08
C LEU A 171 -14.48 5.98 -25.40
N LYS A 172 -13.71 5.13 -24.71
CA LYS A 172 -14.25 4.00 -23.96
C LYS A 172 -15.22 4.47 -22.87
N ARG A 173 -14.83 5.47 -22.08
CA ARG A 173 -15.69 6.06 -21.04
C ARG A 173 -16.96 6.68 -21.64
N ALA A 174 -16.84 7.41 -22.74
CA ALA A 174 -17.97 7.98 -23.44
C ALA A 174 -18.93 6.89 -23.97
N GLY A 175 -18.39 5.80 -24.51
CA GLY A 175 -19.15 4.63 -24.94
C GLY A 175 -19.88 3.94 -23.80
N GLU A 176 -19.21 3.72 -22.66
CA GLU A 176 -19.80 3.16 -21.44
C GLU A 176 -20.95 4.04 -20.92
N CYS A 177 -20.77 5.36 -20.89
CA CYS A 177 -21.82 6.31 -20.49
C CYS A 177 -23.04 6.26 -21.42
N LYS A 178 -22.82 6.23 -22.74
CA LYS A 178 -23.92 6.11 -23.73
C LYS A 178 -24.64 4.77 -23.62
N LEU A 179 -23.90 3.68 -23.38
CA LEU A 179 -24.50 2.36 -23.18
C LEU A 179 -25.35 2.31 -21.92
N ALA A 180 -24.88 2.90 -20.82
CA ALA A 180 -25.67 3.05 -19.59
C ALA A 180 -26.95 3.85 -19.83
N GLN A 181 -26.85 4.97 -20.56
CA GLN A 181 -28.02 5.79 -20.93
C GLN A 181 -29.05 4.97 -21.75
N ILE A 182 -28.60 4.16 -22.71
CA ILE A 182 -29.47 3.28 -23.51
C ILE A 182 -30.17 2.25 -22.60
N HIS A 183 -29.45 1.63 -21.67
CA HIS A 183 -30.02 0.68 -20.73
C HIS A 183 -31.09 1.32 -19.83
N ASP A 184 -30.83 2.53 -19.32
CA ASP A 184 -31.80 3.26 -18.50
C ASP A 184 -33.04 3.68 -19.29
N MET A 185 -32.87 4.16 -20.53
CA MET A 185 -34.00 4.47 -21.41
C MET A 185 -34.83 3.21 -21.72
N LYS A 186 -34.19 2.08 -22.02
CA LYS A 186 -34.87 0.81 -22.25
C LYS A 186 -35.64 0.34 -21.00
N ARG A 187 -35.07 0.52 -19.81
CA ARG A 187 -35.74 0.21 -18.54
C ARG A 187 -36.95 1.12 -18.31
N LYS A 188 -36.85 2.42 -18.61
CA LYS A 188 -37.97 3.37 -18.53
C LYS A 188 -39.10 2.98 -19.50
N GLN A 189 -38.79 2.75 -20.78
CA GLN A 189 -39.76 2.31 -21.78
C GLN A 189 -40.50 1.03 -21.36
N LYS A 190 -39.79 0.05 -20.79
CA LYS A 190 -40.42 -1.16 -20.27
C LYS A 190 -41.41 -0.87 -19.14
N LYS A 191 -41.01 -0.03 -18.17
CA LYS A 191 -41.90 0.38 -17.07
C LYS A 191 -43.12 1.16 -17.58
N ASP A 192 -42.93 2.03 -18.57
CA ASP A 192 -44.02 2.81 -19.16
C ASP A 192 -45.02 1.89 -19.91
N LEU A 193 -44.53 0.86 -20.60
CA LEU A 193 -45.37 -0.15 -21.24
C LEU A 193 -46.17 -0.95 -20.19
N GLU A 194 -45.51 -1.44 -19.14
CA GLU A 194 -46.15 -2.17 -18.04
C GLU A 194 -47.23 -1.29 -17.35
N ASN A 195 -46.93 -0.01 -17.10
CA ASN A 195 -47.89 0.94 -16.54
C ASN A 195 -49.09 1.18 -17.47
N MET A 196 -48.88 1.22 -18.79
CA MET A 196 -49.96 1.37 -19.76
C MET A 196 -50.88 0.14 -19.79
N GLU A 197 -50.30 -1.06 -19.80
CA GLU A 197 -51.05 -2.32 -19.74
C GLU A 197 -51.88 -2.44 -18.46
N VAL A 198 -51.29 -2.11 -17.30
CA VAL A 198 -52.00 -2.04 -16.02
C VAL A 198 -53.13 -1.01 -16.09
N GLY A 199 -52.88 0.16 -16.70
CA GLY A 199 -53.91 1.18 -16.93
C GLY A 199 -55.07 0.70 -17.81
N GLU A 200 -54.79 -0.07 -18.86
CA GLU A 200 -55.82 -0.68 -19.71
C GLU A 200 -56.63 -1.75 -18.98
N MET A 201 -55.97 -2.59 -18.19
CA MET A 201 -56.62 -3.60 -17.35
C MET A 201 -57.54 -2.93 -16.33
N LEU A 202 -57.07 -1.88 -15.66
CA LEU A 202 -57.86 -1.12 -14.69
C LEU A 202 -59.10 -0.47 -15.34
N LYS A 203 -58.95 0.06 -16.56
CA LYS A 203 -60.08 0.60 -17.34
C LYS A 203 -61.13 -0.48 -17.65
N LYS A 204 -60.71 -1.70 -18.00
CA LYS A 204 -61.64 -2.83 -18.23
C LYS A 204 -62.39 -3.21 -16.95
N VAL A 205 -61.67 -3.36 -15.84
CA VAL A 205 -62.28 -3.68 -14.53
C VAL A 205 -63.29 -2.61 -14.12
N ARG A 206 -62.92 -1.32 -14.22
CA ARG A 206 -63.84 -0.20 -13.91
C ARG A 206 -65.12 -0.26 -14.74
N LYS A 207 -65.03 -0.55 -16.05
CA LYS A 207 -66.21 -0.69 -16.92
C LYS A 207 -67.10 -1.86 -16.49
N ASN A 208 -66.53 -2.97 -16.08
CA ASN A 208 -67.29 -4.14 -15.62
C ASN A 208 -68.01 -3.83 -14.31
N VAL A 209 -67.30 -3.28 -13.32
CA VAL A 209 -67.90 -2.86 -12.03
C VAL A 209 -69.04 -1.86 -12.26
N GLN A 210 -68.86 -0.88 -13.17
CA GLN A 210 -69.92 0.08 -13.49
C GLN A 210 -71.19 -0.60 -14.05
N LYS A 211 -71.03 -1.62 -14.91
CA LYS A 211 -72.18 -2.37 -15.46
C LYS A 211 -72.89 -3.18 -14.37
N GLU A 212 -72.15 -3.82 -13.47
CA GLU A 212 -72.72 -4.58 -12.35
C GLU A 212 -73.47 -3.66 -11.38
N ILE A 213 -72.93 -2.47 -11.09
CA ILE A 213 -73.61 -1.45 -10.28
C ILE A 213 -74.93 -1.04 -10.96
N GLN A 214 -74.89 -0.71 -12.27
CA GLN A 214 -76.10 -0.36 -13.03
C GLN A 214 -77.15 -1.47 -13.02
N MET A 215 -76.75 -2.72 -13.22
CA MET A 215 -77.64 -3.87 -13.17
C MET A 215 -78.28 -4.02 -11.78
N THR A 216 -77.48 -3.91 -10.72
CA THR A 216 -77.95 -4.03 -9.34
C THR A 216 -78.95 -2.92 -9.01
N THR A 217 -78.69 -1.67 -9.44
CA THR A 217 -79.64 -0.56 -9.27
C THR A 217 -80.95 -0.81 -10.03
N LEU A 218 -80.90 -1.36 -11.26
CA LEU A 218 -82.12 -1.70 -11.99
C LEU A 218 -82.93 -2.79 -11.28
N ILE A 219 -82.27 -3.85 -10.81
CA ILE A 219 -82.90 -4.94 -10.06
C ILE A 219 -83.53 -4.38 -8.76
N GLN A 220 -82.81 -3.53 -8.04
CA GLN A 220 -83.27 -2.86 -6.82
C GLN A 220 -84.52 -1.99 -7.11
N ASN A 221 -84.50 -1.19 -8.18
CA ASN A 221 -85.66 -0.39 -8.61
C ASN A 221 -86.87 -1.27 -9.00
N ILE A 222 -86.65 -2.39 -9.68
CA ILE A 222 -87.73 -3.33 -10.04
C ILE A 222 -88.34 -3.93 -8.77
N PHE A 223 -87.52 -4.37 -7.81
CA PHE A 223 -88.03 -4.91 -6.55
C PHE A 223 -88.76 -3.85 -5.72
N GLN A 224 -88.27 -2.61 -5.66
CA GLN A 224 -89.00 -1.50 -5.01
C GLN A 224 -90.36 -1.24 -5.65
N ASN A 225 -90.43 -1.18 -6.99
CA ASN A 225 -91.68 -0.97 -7.73
C ASN A 225 -92.66 -2.14 -7.56
N LEU A 226 -92.17 -3.37 -7.54
CA LEU A 226 -93.00 -4.55 -7.34
C LEU A 226 -93.59 -4.59 -5.93
N ILE A 227 -92.78 -4.30 -4.91
CA ILE A 227 -93.24 -4.27 -3.51
C ILE A 227 -94.28 -3.16 -3.32
N THR A 228 -94.03 -1.96 -3.82
CA THR A 228 -94.98 -0.83 -3.72
C THR A 228 -96.26 -1.06 -4.54
N GLY A 229 -96.17 -1.64 -5.75
CA GLY A 229 -97.31 -1.94 -6.61
C GLY A 229 -98.16 -3.14 -6.18
N SER A 230 -97.62 -4.07 -5.38
CA SER A 230 -98.32 -5.28 -4.90
C SER A 230 -99.46 -5.02 -3.91
N GLY A 231 -99.59 -3.79 -3.37
CA GLY A 231 -100.63 -3.45 -2.39
C GLY A 231 -100.47 -4.12 -1.02
N VAL A 232 -99.35 -4.84 -0.78
CA VAL A 232 -99.01 -5.43 0.51
C VAL A 232 -98.66 -4.33 1.51
N ASN A 233 -99.22 -4.37 2.72
CA ASN A 233 -99.05 -3.34 3.75
C ASN A 233 -97.68 -3.49 4.46
N TRP A 234 -96.59 -3.33 3.71
CA TRP A 234 -95.19 -3.58 4.09
C TRP A 234 -94.71 -2.77 5.31
N ALA A 235 -95.39 -1.69 5.66
CA ALA A 235 -95.11 -0.89 6.85
C ALA A 235 -95.54 -1.56 8.17
N LYS A 236 -96.45 -2.55 8.13
CA LYS A 236 -96.96 -3.26 9.32
C LYS A 236 -96.12 -4.46 9.74
N ASP A 237 -95.39 -5.08 8.81
CA ASP A 237 -94.49 -6.19 9.09
C ASP A 237 -93.05 -5.67 9.31
N PRO A 238 -92.47 -5.84 10.52
CA PRO A 238 -91.11 -5.43 10.82
C PRO A 238 -90.05 -6.04 9.88
N ALA A 239 -90.28 -7.26 9.39
CA ALA A 239 -89.34 -7.96 8.52
C ALA A 239 -89.32 -7.35 7.11
N LEU A 240 -90.49 -7.12 6.50
CA LEU A 240 -90.59 -6.45 5.20
C LEU A 240 -90.13 -5.00 5.26
N LYS A 241 -90.45 -4.27 6.33
CA LYS A 241 -89.97 -2.90 6.52
C LYS A 241 -88.44 -2.81 6.50
N ARG A 242 -87.75 -3.77 7.14
CA ARG A 242 -86.29 -3.84 7.14
C ARG A 242 -85.73 -4.10 5.74
N ILE A 243 -86.34 -5.01 4.98
CA ILE A 243 -85.91 -5.37 3.62
C ILE A 243 -86.07 -4.17 2.67
N VAL A 244 -87.23 -3.50 2.68
CA VAL A 244 -87.47 -2.33 1.81
C VAL A 244 -86.52 -1.18 2.12
N LEU A 245 -86.25 -0.89 3.40
CA LEU A 245 -85.28 0.14 3.81
C LEU A 245 -83.85 -0.22 3.41
N GLN A 246 -83.48 -1.52 3.45
CA GLN A 246 -82.17 -1.98 2.94
C GLN A 246 -82.05 -1.83 1.43
N LEU A 247 -83.15 -2.01 0.69
CA LEU A 247 -83.23 -1.71 -0.73
C LEU A 247 -83.30 -0.21 -1.04
N GLU A 248 -83.50 0.69 -0.08
CA GLU A 248 -83.50 2.14 -0.33
C GLU A 248 -82.10 2.76 -0.15
N ASN A 249 -81.27 2.14 0.69
CA ASN A 249 -79.87 2.51 0.86
C ASN A 249 -79.09 2.10 -0.40
N ASN A 250 -79.01 3.02 -1.37
CA ASN A 250 -78.20 2.82 -2.55
C ASN A 250 -76.75 2.52 -2.16
N VAL A 251 -76.11 1.63 -2.91
CA VAL A 251 -74.65 1.43 -2.90
C VAL A 251 -73.99 2.65 -3.58
N THR A 252 -74.19 3.84 -3.00
CA THR A 252 -73.60 5.11 -3.44
C THR A 252 -72.47 5.59 -2.54
N ASP A 253 -72.20 4.89 -1.43
CA ASP A 253 -71.04 5.16 -0.56
C ASP A 253 -69.83 4.27 -0.96
N ILE A 254 -69.30 4.46 -2.17
CA ILE A 254 -67.91 4.12 -2.54
C ILE A 254 -67.37 5.16 -3.53
#